data_AF-A0A3R7RJA6-F1
#
_entry.id   AF-A0A3R7RJA6-F1
#
_cell.length_a   1.000
_cell.length_b   1.000
_cell.length_c   1.000
_cell.angle_alpha   90.00
_cell.angle_beta   90.00
_cell.angle_gamma   90.00
#
_symmetry.space_group_name_H-M   'P 1'
#
loop_
_entity.id
_entity.type
_entity.pdbx_description
1 polymer ?
#
loop_
_entity_poly.entity_id
_entity_poly.type
_entity_poly.pdbx_seq_one_letter_code
_entity_poly.pdbx_strand_id
1 'polypeptide(L)'
;MKKPVRYSEELFDKIIDRITCGELVSHIIEKDGMPDRKSFHRWTKKPGNREKYEKALEDNLIWMEDSLRADPDLDNPTVYAKKMEIKR
;
A
#
# COMPACT_ATOMS: atom_id res chain seq x y z
N MET A 1 -8.17 14.95 -10.41
CA MET A 1 -8.97 13.97 -11.18
C MET A 1 -10.05 13.32 -10.31
N LYS A 2 -11.03 12.59 -10.87
CA LYS A 2 -12.15 11.98 -10.10
C LYS A 2 -11.69 10.66 -9.46
N LYS A 3 -11.76 10.55 -8.13
CA LYS A 3 -11.43 9.29 -7.42
C LYS A 3 -12.45 8.20 -7.75
N PRO A 4 -12.03 6.98 -8.11
CA PRO A 4 -12.96 5.88 -8.34
C PRO A 4 -13.70 5.53 -7.05
N VAL A 5 -15.03 5.64 -7.10
CA VAL A 5 -15.93 5.30 -5.98
C VAL A 5 -16.39 3.83 -6.08
N ARG A 6 -16.38 3.26 -7.29
CA ARG A 6 -16.82 1.89 -7.55
C ARG A 6 -15.64 0.92 -7.43
N TYR A 7 -15.89 -0.18 -6.74
CA TYR A 7 -14.96 -1.31 -6.66
C TYR A 7 -14.65 -1.88 -8.04
N SER A 8 -13.36 -2.13 -8.27
CA SER A 8 -12.83 -2.99 -9.32
C SER A 8 -11.84 -3.96 -8.67
N GLU A 9 -11.92 -5.24 -9.02
CA GLU A 9 -10.99 -6.26 -8.54
C GLU A 9 -9.56 -5.97 -9.02
N GLU A 10 -9.39 -5.62 -10.29
CA GLU A 10 -8.10 -5.23 -10.86
C GLU A 10 -7.45 -4.06 -10.10
N LEU A 11 -8.23 -3.03 -9.74
CA LEU A 11 -7.71 -1.90 -8.99
C LEU A 11 -7.41 -2.27 -7.55
N PHE A 12 -8.19 -3.17 -6.95
CA PHE A 12 -7.92 -3.66 -5.61
C PHE A 12 -6.62 -4.48 -5.59
N ASP A 13 -6.47 -5.44 -6.50
CA ASP A 13 -5.27 -6.27 -6.62
C ASP A 13 -4.03 -5.40 -6.91
N LYS A 14 -4.14 -4.37 -7.77
CA LYS A 14 -3.05 -3.40 -7.97
C LYS A 14 -2.64 -2.65 -6.69
N ILE A 15 -3.58 -2.36 -5.80
CA ILE A 15 -3.27 -1.73 -4.51
C ILE A 15 -2.59 -2.75 -3.59
N ILE A 16 -3.07 -3.99 -3.58
CA ILE A 16 -2.47 -5.10 -2.83
C ILE A 16 -1.00 -5.32 -3.23
N ASP A 17 -0.71 -5.42 -4.52
CA ASP A 17 0.65 -5.62 -5.03
C ASP A 17 1.61 -4.52 -4.53
N ARG A 18 1.13 -3.27 -4.52
CA ARG A 18 1.94 -2.13 -4.06
C ARG A 18 2.19 -2.16 -2.56
N ILE A 19 1.21 -2.62 -1.77
CA ILE A 19 1.38 -2.85 -0.33
C ILE A 19 2.43 -3.93 -0.11
N THR A 20 2.32 -5.08 -0.78
CA THR A 20 3.30 -6.17 -0.69
C THR A 20 4.72 -5.72 -1.04
N CYS A 21 4.87 -4.76 -1.97
CA CYS A 21 6.17 -4.18 -2.33
C CYS A 21 6.69 -3.08 -1.38
N GLY A 22 6.08 -2.91 -0.22
CA GLY A 22 6.56 -1.95 0.78
C GLY A 22 5.85 -0.58 0.76
N GLU A 23 4.95 -0.26 -0.18
CA GLU A 23 4.27 1.04 -0.17
C GLU A 23 3.18 1.13 0.93
N LEU A 24 3.13 2.26 1.63
CA LEU A 24 2.08 2.53 2.60
C LEU A 24 0.74 2.85 1.92
N VAL A 25 -0.35 2.34 2.50
CA VAL A 25 -1.72 2.56 2.02
C VAL A 25 -2.04 4.06 1.88
N SER A 26 -1.59 4.90 2.81
CA SER A 26 -1.76 6.36 2.77
C SER A 26 -1.17 6.97 1.50
N HIS A 27 0.05 6.59 1.13
CA HIS A 27 0.71 7.07 -0.09
C HIS A 27 0.05 6.52 -1.34
N ILE A 28 -0.48 5.29 -1.28
CA ILE A 28 -1.16 4.68 -2.43
C ILE A 28 -2.44 5.45 -2.76
N ILE A 29 -3.32 5.68 -1.78
CA ILE A 29 -4.66 6.28 -1.98
C ILE A 29 -4.64 7.80 -2.27
N GLU A 30 -3.49 8.44 -2.09
CA GLU A 30 -3.27 9.85 -2.43
C GLU A 30 -2.94 10.05 -3.92
N LYS A 31 -2.53 9.01 -4.65
CA LYS A 31 -2.21 9.10 -6.09
C LYS A 31 -3.48 9.26 -6.94
N ASP A 32 -3.33 9.94 -8.07
CA ASP A 32 -4.40 10.07 -9.06
C ASP A 32 -4.88 8.69 -9.56
N GLY A 33 -6.20 8.55 -9.73
CA GLY A 33 -6.82 7.28 -10.14
C GLY A 33 -7.01 6.25 -9.02
N MET A 34 -6.68 6.58 -7.76
CA MET A 34 -6.83 5.68 -6.61
C MET A 34 -8.09 5.98 -5.80
N PRO A 35 -8.71 4.97 -5.17
CA PRO A 35 -9.89 5.18 -4.32
C PRO A 35 -9.52 6.03 -3.10
N ASP A 36 -10.49 6.75 -2.55
CA ASP A 36 -10.29 7.38 -1.25
C ASP A 36 -10.21 6.34 -0.12
N ARG A 37 -9.75 6.79 1.07
CA ARG A 37 -9.58 5.94 2.25
C ARG A 37 -10.86 5.20 2.66
N LYS A 38 -12.02 5.85 2.60
CA LYS A 38 -13.31 5.26 3.02
C LYS A 38 -13.77 4.21 2.01
N SER A 39 -13.58 4.48 0.73
CA SER A 39 -13.89 3.58 -0.37
C SER A 39 -13.01 2.35 -0.31
N PHE A 40 -11.69 2.51 -0.19
CA PHE A 40 -10.76 1.39 -0.05
C PHE A 40 -11.05 0.55 1.21
N HIS A 41 -11.27 1.18 2.36
CA HIS A 41 -11.62 0.46 3.59
C HIS A 41 -12.96 -0.30 3.49
N ARG A 42 -13.89 0.16 2.65
CA ARG A 42 -15.11 -0.61 2.35
C ARG A 42 -14.79 -1.83 1.48
N TRP A 43 -13.84 -1.72 0.56
CA TRP A 43 -13.46 -2.81 -0.35
C TRP A 43 -12.75 -3.95 0.38
N THR A 44 -11.95 -3.66 1.41
CA THR A 44 -11.29 -4.69 2.22
C THR A 44 -12.29 -5.55 3.01
N LYS A 45 -13.52 -5.07 3.22
CA LYS A 45 -14.59 -5.83 3.92
C LYS A 45 -15.36 -6.78 3.01
N LYS A 46 -15.07 -6.81 1.70
CA LYS A 46 -15.68 -7.78 0.78
C LYS A 46 -15.18 -9.20 1.09
N PRO A 47 -15.98 -10.24 0.83
CA PRO A 47 -15.54 -11.63 0.97
C PRO A 47 -14.24 -11.89 0.20
N GLY A 48 -13.26 -12.56 0.81
CA GLY A 48 -11.94 -12.86 0.23
C GLY A 48 -10.94 -11.69 0.22
N ASN A 49 -11.41 -10.45 0.10
CA ASN A 49 -10.51 -9.28 0.06
C ASN A 49 -9.82 -8.99 1.40
N ARG A 50 -10.46 -9.36 2.51
CA ARG A 50 -9.89 -9.15 3.84
C ARG A 50 -8.60 -9.95 4.02
N GLU A 51 -8.63 -11.23 3.68
CA GLU A 51 -7.46 -12.13 3.78
C GLU A 51 -6.34 -11.68 2.84
N LYS A 52 -6.66 -11.30 1.59
CA LYS A 52 -5.70 -10.71 0.65
C LYS A 52 -5.02 -9.47 1.25
N TYR A 53 -5.80 -8.58 1.87
CA TYR A 53 -5.29 -7.36 2.47
C TYR A 53 -4.44 -7.61 3.72
N GLU A 54 -4.89 -8.50 4.61
CA GLU A 54 -4.13 -8.87 5.81
C GLU A 54 -2.79 -9.52 5.44
N LYS A 55 -2.79 -10.46 4.48
CA LYS A 55 -1.56 -11.05 3.95
C LYS A 55 -0.62 -10.00 3.35
N ALA A 56 -1.14 -9.04 2.59
CA ALA A 56 -0.32 -7.98 2.01
C ALA A 56 0.37 -7.12 3.08
N LEU A 57 -0.30 -6.86 4.21
CA LEU A 57 0.30 -6.15 5.33
C LEU A 57 1.40 -6.97 6.01
N GLU A 58 1.21 -8.29 6.14
CA GLU A 58 2.25 -9.19 6.66
C GLU A 58 3.48 -9.21 5.74
N ASP A 59 3.27 -9.37 4.43
CA ASP A 59 4.35 -9.34 3.45
C ASP A 59 5.07 -7.97 3.46
N ASN A 60 4.32 -6.87 3.61
CA ASN A 60 4.87 -5.51 3.75
C ASN A 60 5.75 -5.37 5.00
N LEU A 61 5.32 -5.92 6.14
CA LEU A 61 6.08 -5.91 7.39
C LEU A 61 7.41 -6.67 7.23
N ILE A 62 7.38 -7.85 6.60
CA ILE A 62 8.59 -8.63 6.30
C ILE A 62 9.53 -7.81 5.40
N TRP A 63 8.99 -7.20 4.34
CA TRP A 63 9.76 -6.35 3.44
C TRP A 63 10.39 -5.16 4.16
N MET A 64 9.64 -4.51 5.06
CA MET A 64 10.12 -3.39 5.86
C MET A 64 11.22 -3.83 6.83
N GLU A 65 11.08 -4.98 7.48
CA GLU A 65 12.09 -5.53 8.37
C GLU A 65 13.40 -5.80 7.62
N ASP A 66 13.33 -6.48 6.47
CA ASP A 66 14.50 -6.75 5.62
C ASP A 66 15.16 -5.45 5.14
N SER A 67 14.34 -4.45 4.78
CA SER A 67 14.83 -3.13 4.37
C SER A 67 15.55 -2.41 5.50
N LEU A 68 14.99 -2.39 6.71
CA LEU A 68 15.60 -1.80 7.91
C LEU A 68 16.90 -2.50 8.31
N ARG A 69 16.98 -3.83 8.16
CA ARG A 69 18.22 -4.58 8.39
C ARG A 69 19.30 -4.22 7.37
N ALA A 70 18.92 -4.04 6.09
CA ALA A 70 19.85 -3.68 5.03
C ALA A 70 20.30 -2.21 5.13
N ASP A 71 19.45 -1.33 5.64
CA ASP A 71 19.73 0.09 5.85
C ASP A 71 19.02 0.62 7.11
N PRO A 72 19.72 0.64 8.25
CA PRO A 72 19.17 1.07 9.54
C PRO A 72 18.67 2.52 9.57
N ASP A 73 19.15 3.39 8.68
CA ASP A 73 18.71 4.78 8.59
C ASP A 73 17.28 4.92 8.05
N LEU A 74 16.69 3.83 7.54
CA LEU A 74 15.27 3.78 7.14
C LEU A 74 14.30 3.89 8.32
N ASP A 75 14.75 3.73 9.57
CA ASP A 75 13.93 4.03 10.76
C ASP A 75 13.61 5.53 10.86
N ASN A 76 14.36 6.38 10.15
CA ASN A 76 14.01 7.79 9.99
C ASN A 76 12.88 7.94 8.94
N PRO A 77 11.68 8.42 9.35
CA PRO A 77 10.53 8.57 8.45
C PRO A 77 10.80 9.45 7.23
N THR A 78 11.71 10.43 7.37
CA THR A 78 12.10 11.35 6.30
C THR A 78 12.96 10.65 5.24
N VAL A 79 13.81 9.70 5.65
CA VAL A 79 14.69 8.92 4.77
C VAL A 79 13.87 7.87 4.04
N TYR A 80 12.96 7.19 4.74
CA TYR A 80 12.02 6.23 4.15
C TYR A 80 11.18 6.86 3.04
N ALA A 81 10.54 8.00 3.31
CA ALA A 81 9.70 8.69 2.34
C ALA A 81 10.48 9.07 1.06
N LYS A 82 11.67 9.68 1.21
CA LYS A 82 12.51 10.05 0.06
C LYS A 82 12.96 8.85 -0.77
N LYS A 83 13.36 7.74 -0.14
CA LYS A 83 13.81 6.54 -0.87
C LYS A 83 12.68 5.85 -1.63
N MET A 84 11.46 5.89 -1.11
CA MET A 84 10.29 5.34 -1.79
C MET A 84 9.80 6.23 -2.95
N GLU A 85 10.06 7.53 -2.91
CA GLU A 85 9.78 8.45 -4.02
C GLU A 85 10.77 8.30 -5.20
N ILE A 86 12.03 7.92 -4.92
CA ILE A 86 13.10 7.79 -5.93
C ILE A 86 12.96 6.52 -6.80
N LYS A 87 12.21 5.50 -6.36
CA LYS A 87 12.01 4.25 -7.14
C LYS A 87 10.96 4.33 -8.26
N ARG A 88 10.57 5.52 -8.73
CA ARG A 88 9.62 5.70 -9.86
C ARG A 88 10.30 5.82 -11.20
#